data_AF-A0A6A9GYM9-F1
#
_entry.id   AF-A0A6A9GYM9-F1
#
_cell.length_a   1.000
_cell.length_b   1.000
_cell.length_c   1.000
_cell.angle_alpha   90.00
_cell.angle_beta   90.00
_cell.angle_gamma   90.00
#
_symmetry.space_group_name_H-M   'P 1'
#
loop_
_entity.id
_entity.type
_entity.pdbx_description
1 polymer ?
#
loop_
_entity_poly.entity_id
_entity_poly.type
_entity_poly.pdbx_seq_one_letter_code
_entity_poly.pdbx_strand_id
1 'polypeptide(L)'
;MLHNHPGQSGFSLNNLEMFIENKSIRTLTIVTNYIVVKYISKTPLYNQSQVYKIMKDIKQSITIRNNEAIVDNILKQLYNKRYIKRKYK
;
A
#
# COMPACT_ATOMS: atom_id res chain seq x y z
N MET A 1 4.71 -10.96 -7.51
CA MET A 1 5.22 -9.87 -8.37
C MET A 1 6.24 -9.07 -7.57
N LEU A 2 7.45 -8.99 -8.09
CA LEU A 2 8.57 -8.22 -7.54
C LEU A 2 8.96 -7.23 -8.65
N HIS A 3 9.03 -5.94 -8.36
CA HIS A 3 9.52 -4.94 -9.31
C HIS A 3 10.42 -3.95 -8.57
N ASN A 4 11.48 -3.50 -9.23
CA ASN A 4 12.38 -2.47 -8.71
C ASN A 4 11.77 -1.09 -9.01
N HIS A 5 11.75 -0.19 -8.03
CA HIS A 5 11.25 1.17 -8.19
C HIS A 5 12.42 2.17 -8.25
N PRO A 6 12.77 2.73 -9.42
CA PRO A 6 13.77 3.79 -9.50
C PRO A 6 13.25 5.03 -8.78
N GLY A 7 14.01 5.57 -7.83
CA GLY A 7 13.77 6.90 -7.25
C GLY A 7 12.79 7.01 -6.07
N GLN A 8 12.11 5.94 -5.64
CA GLN A 8 11.28 5.99 -4.43
C GLN A 8 11.72 4.99 -3.37
N SER A 9 11.76 5.46 -2.13
CA SER A 9 12.15 4.69 -0.95
C SER A 9 11.04 3.75 -0.44
N GLY A 10 9.85 3.72 -1.08
CA GLY A 10 8.63 3.09 -0.54
C GLY A 10 7.67 2.53 -1.59
N PHE A 11 6.46 2.18 -1.15
CA PHE A 11 5.38 1.77 -2.06
C PHE A 11 4.90 2.97 -2.89
N SER A 12 4.43 2.72 -4.11
CA SER A 12 3.76 3.72 -4.94
C SER A 12 2.23 3.55 -4.90
N LEU A 13 1.49 4.51 -5.46
CA LEU A 13 0.03 4.39 -5.61
C LEU A 13 -0.35 3.20 -6.50
N ASN A 14 0.34 3.01 -7.63
CA ASN A 14 0.10 1.87 -8.52
C ASN A 14 0.31 0.53 -7.80
N ASN A 15 1.32 0.46 -6.92
CA ASN A 15 1.58 -0.72 -6.11
C ASN A 15 0.38 -1.06 -5.22
N LEU A 16 -0.20 -0.04 -4.58
CA LEU A 16 -1.38 -0.20 -3.74
C LEU A 16 -2.63 -0.54 -4.55
N GLU A 17 -2.88 0.14 -5.66
CA GLU A 17 -4.03 -0.13 -6.53
C GLU A 17 -4.02 -1.58 -7.01
N MET A 18 -2.89 -2.03 -7.56
CA MET A 18 -2.71 -3.41 -7.97
C MET A 18 -2.94 -4.39 -6.81
N PHE A 19 -2.40 -4.13 -5.62
CA PHE A 19 -2.58 -4.99 -4.44
C PHE A 19 -4.04 -5.05 -3.98
N ILE A 20 -4.76 -3.94 -4.05
CA ILE A 20 -6.14 -3.80 -3.56
C ILE A 20 -7.14 -4.41 -4.55
N GLU A 21 -6.97 -4.15 -5.85
CA GLU A 21 -7.87 -4.60 -6.91
C GLU A 21 -7.75 -6.11 -7.15
N ASN A 22 -6.53 -6.65 -7.10
CA ASN A 22 -6.31 -8.08 -7.30
C ASN A 22 -6.61 -8.87 -6.04
N LYS A 23 -7.78 -9.54 -6.01
CA LYS A 23 -8.20 -10.43 -4.92
C LYS A 23 -7.19 -11.56 -4.64
N SER A 24 -6.58 -12.10 -5.69
CA SER A 24 -5.61 -13.21 -5.59
C SER A 24 -4.25 -12.80 -5.00
N ILE A 25 -3.90 -11.51 -5.02
CA ILE A 25 -2.66 -11.04 -4.42
C ILE A 25 -2.86 -10.93 -2.90
N ARG A 26 -2.25 -11.85 -2.16
CA ARG A 26 -2.25 -11.81 -0.68
C ARG A 26 -1.13 -10.95 -0.11
N THR A 27 0.03 -10.93 -0.76
CA THR A 27 1.25 -10.25 -0.30
C THR A 27 1.88 -9.51 -1.46
N LEU A 28 2.24 -8.25 -1.23
CA LEU A 28 3.04 -7.46 -2.14
C LEU A 28 4.39 -7.17 -1.49
N THR A 29 5.46 -7.41 -2.24
CA THR A 29 6.84 -7.13 -1.83
C THR A 29 7.47 -6.20 -2.85
N ILE A 30 8.18 -5.19 -2.37
CA ILE A 30 9.00 -4.30 -3.20
C ILE A 30 10.45 -4.37 -2.73
N VAL A 31 11.37 -4.18 -3.67
CA VAL A 31 12.78 -3.98 -3.40
C VAL A 31 13.08 -2.53 -3.69
N THR A 32 13.57 -1.83 -2.69
CA THR A 32 14.00 -0.43 -2.85
C THR A 32 15.44 -0.39 -3.36
N ASN A 33 15.86 0.74 -3.91
CA ASN A 33 17.23 0.94 -4.41
C ASN A 33 18.32 0.73 -3.34
N TYR A 34 17.97 0.75 -2.05
CA TYR A 34 18.89 0.49 -0.94
C TYR A 34 18.91 -0.98 -0.49
N ILE A 35 18.41 -1.91 -1.31
CA ILE A 35 18.31 -3.36 -0.99
C ILE A 35 17.35 -3.65 0.18
N VAL A 36 16.69 -2.62 0.74
CA VAL A 36 15.65 -2.80 1.76
C VAL A 36 14.43 -3.44 1.13
N VAL A 37 13.96 -4.52 1.75
CA VAL A 37 12.79 -5.28 1.32
C VAL A 37 11.60 -4.86 2.17
N LYS A 38 10.58 -4.30 1.52
CA LYS A 38 9.33 -3.93 2.18
C LYS A 38 8.22 -4.84 1.70
N TYR A 39 7.43 -5.38 2.62
CA TYR A 39 6.24 -6.13 2.25
C TYR A 39 5.00 -5.71 3.04
N ILE A 40 3.86 -5.83 2.36
CA ILE A 40 2.52 -5.70 2.93
C ILE A 40 1.76 -6.99 2.64
N SER A 41 0.90 -7.43 3.56
CA SER A 41 0.08 -8.62 3.35
C SER A 41 -1.32 -8.44 3.91
N LYS A 42 -2.32 -8.92 3.17
CA LYS A 42 -3.72 -8.99 3.61
C LYS A 42 -3.81 -9.91 4.82
N THR A 43 -4.53 -9.48 5.85
CA THR A 43 -4.86 -10.29 7.01
C THR A 43 -6.20 -11.02 6.76
N PRO A 44 -6.60 -11.95 7.65
CA PRO A 44 -7.94 -12.53 7.60
C PRO A 44 -9.08 -11.50 7.75
N LEU A 45 -8.80 -10.32 8.32
CA LEU A 45 -9.78 -9.24 8.50
C LEU A 45 -9.90 -8.33 7.28
N TYR A 46 -9.09 -8.57 6.23
CA TYR A 46 -9.08 -7.73 5.03
C TYR A 46 -10.46 -7.69 4.37
N ASN A 47 -11.03 -6.48 4.27
CA ASN A 47 -12.30 -6.25 3.59
C ASN A 47 -12.09 -5.30 2.40
N GLN A 48 -12.17 -5.84 1.17
CA GLN A 48 -11.84 -5.08 -0.03
C GLN A 48 -12.70 -3.83 -0.23
N SER A 49 -14.00 -3.90 0.09
CA SER A 49 -14.92 -2.76 -0.05
C SER A 49 -14.54 -1.62 0.91
N GLN A 50 -14.24 -1.96 2.17
CA GLN A 50 -13.79 -0.98 3.17
C GLN A 50 -12.43 -0.38 2.81
N VAL A 51 -11.50 -1.20 2.34
CA VAL A 51 -10.18 -0.74 1.87
C VAL A 51 -10.31 0.21 0.69
N TYR A 52 -11.18 -0.09 -0.27
CA TYR A 52 -11.44 0.77 -1.42
C TYR A 52 -12.05 2.12 -0.99
N LYS A 53 -12.99 2.09 -0.04
CA LYS A 53 -13.58 3.31 0.54
C LYS A 53 -12.51 4.19 1.19
N ILE A 54 -11.65 3.62 2.04
CA ILE A 54 -10.54 4.35 2.68
C ILE A 54 -9.62 4.99 1.64
N MET A 55 -9.27 4.25 0.58
CA MET A 55 -8.41 4.78 -0.48
C MET A 55 -9.06 5.97 -1.20
N LYS A 56 -10.36 5.86 -1.51
CA LYS A 56 -11.13 6.93 -2.17
C LYS A 56 -11.23 8.17 -1.28
N ASP A 57 -11.57 8.00 0.00
CA ASP A 57 -11.73 9.10 0.95
C ASP A 57 -10.41 9.88 1.14
N ILE A 58 -9.28 9.17 1.28
CA ILE A 58 -7.96 9.81 1.40
C ILE A 58 -7.59 10.57 0.12
N LYS A 59 -7.77 9.96 -1.06
CA LYS A 59 -7.47 10.60 -2.35
C LYS A 59 -8.30 11.87 -2.57
N GLN A 60 -9.54 11.91 -2.09
CA GLN A 60 -10.41 13.09 -2.19
C GLN A 60 -10.08 14.19 -1.19
N SER A 61 -9.56 13.84 -0.01
CA SER A 61 -9.23 14.80 1.06
C SER A 61 -7.98 15.65 0.83
N ILE A 62 -7.17 15.34 -0.20
CA ILE A 62 -5.86 15.94 -0.40
C ILE A 62 -5.88 16.92 -1.57
N THR A 63 -5.69 18.20 -1.26
CA THR A 63 -5.78 19.33 -2.22
C THR A 63 -4.54 19.46 -3.11
N ILE A 64 -3.37 19.00 -2.64
CA ILE A 64 -2.09 19.04 -3.38
C ILE A 64 -1.64 17.61 -3.66
N ARG A 65 -1.35 17.30 -4.93
CA ARG A 65 -0.97 15.95 -5.36
C ARG A 65 0.41 15.54 -4.82
N ASN A 66 0.44 14.97 -3.62
CA ASN A 66 1.61 14.36 -3.00
C ASN A 66 1.40 12.84 -2.84
N ASN A 67 1.85 12.07 -3.83
CA ASN A 67 1.60 10.64 -3.90
C ASN A 67 2.22 9.85 -2.73
N GLU A 68 3.37 10.29 -2.20
CA GLU A 68 4.04 9.60 -1.09
C GLU A 68 3.24 9.75 0.21
N ALA A 69 2.80 10.97 0.53
CA ALA A 69 1.96 11.24 1.69
C ALA A 69 0.61 10.49 1.60
N ILE A 70 0.02 10.41 0.41
CA ILE A 70 -1.20 9.63 0.17
C ILE A 70 -0.96 8.14 0.47
N VAL A 71 0.11 7.56 -0.07
CA VAL A 71 0.46 6.14 0.15
C VAL A 71 0.67 5.84 1.63
N ASP A 72 1.44 6.68 2.33
CA ASP A 72 1.73 6.48 3.75
C ASP A 72 0.47 6.56 4.61
N ASN A 73 -0.44 7.49 4.30
CA ASN A 73 -1.71 7.61 5.01
C ASN A 73 -2.61 6.38 4.78
N ILE A 74 -2.70 5.90 3.53
CA ILE A 74 -3.43 4.66 3.22
C ILE A 74 -2.85 3.49 4.02
N LEU A 75 -1.53 3.28 3.94
CA LEU A 75 -0.85 2.18 4.63
C LEU A 75 -1.06 2.25 6.15
N LYS A 76 -1.01 3.45 6.74
CA LYS A 76 -1.25 3.68 8.17
C LYS A 76 -2.68 3.30 8.56
N GLN A 77 -3.69 3.74 7.82
CA GLN A 77 -5.09 3.41 8.12
C GLN A 77 -5.37 1.90 7.98
N LEU A 78 -4.88 1.28 6.92
CA LEU A 78 -5.05 -0.15 6.69
C LEU A 78 -4.36 -0.99 7.77
N TYR A 79 -3.18 -0.56 8.24
CA TYR A 79 -2.48 -1.21 9.33
C TYR A 79 -3.24 -1.07 10.67
N ASN A 80 -3.68 0.14 11.01
CA ASN A 80 -4.42 0.40 12.25
C ASN A 80 -5.74 -0.36 12.32
N LYS A 81 -6.45 -0.50 11.19
CA LYS A 81 -7.66 -1.33 11.08
C LYS A 81 -7.37 -2.83 10.97
N ARG A 82 -6.11 -3.24 11.04
CA ARG A 82 -5.63 -4.62 10.96
C ARG A 82 -5.98 -5.31 9.64
N TYR A 83 -6.26 -4.56 8.58
CA TYR A 83 -6.50 -5.11 7.23
C TYR A 83 -5.22 -5.60 6.58
N ILE A 84 -4.09 -4.96 6.90
CA ILE A 84 -2.77 -5.39 6.45
C ILE A 84 -1.81 -5.58 7.63
N LYS A 85 -0.84 -6.45 7.42
CA LYS A 85 0.42 -6.48 8.17
C LYS A 85 1.55 -5.95 7.28
N ARG A 86 2.56 -5.32 7.89
CA ARG A 86 3.75 -4.82 7.20
C ARG A 86 5.01 -5.16 7.97
N LYS A 87 6.13 -5.37 7.28
CA LYS A 87 7.46 -5.51 7.88
C LYS A 87 8.50 -4.91 6.94
N TYR A 88 9.55 -4.38 7.55
CA TYR A 88 10.74 -3.86 6.90
C TYR A 88 11.87 -4.82 7.23
N LYS A 89 12.49 -5.39 6.20
CA LYS A 89 13.68 -6.25 6.32
C LYS A 89 14.83 -5.58 5.60
#